data_AF-A0A843J4I2-F1
#
_entry.id   AF-A0A843J4I2-F1
#
_cell.length_a   1.000
_cell.length_b   1.000
_cell.length_c   1.000
_cell.angle_alpha   90.00
_cell.angle_beta   90.00
_cell.angle_gamma   90.00
#
_symmetry.space_group_name_H-M   'P 1'
#
loop_
_entity.id
_entity.type
_entity.pdbx_description
1 polymer ?
#
loop_
_entity_poly.entity_id
_entity_poly.type
_entity_poly.pdbx_seq_one_letter_code
_entity_poly.pdbx_strand_id
1 'polypeptide(L)'
;DIGRSVDHSIMHAYVGSKIAERLGLPGELAEIIRKHTGAGLDAEDVEELGLPAGDYMPSTLEEKIVAHADNMVSDNRVVSHEHSVNKLVFKGAFRGAERIEILHMELSDLYGEDLDSIVDKLGEYPRLKCVPDEEEC
;
A
#
# COMPACT_ATOMS: atom_id res chain seq x y z
N ASP A 1 -0.09 -3.78 6.26
CA ASP A 1 0.97 -3.62 7.28
C ASP A 1 1.04 -4.56 8.50
N ILE A 2 0.26 -5.65 8.66
CA ILE A 2 0.38 -6.55 9.84
C ILE A 2 1.81 -7.13 10.07
N GLY A 3 2.61 -7.28 9.00
CA GLY A 3 3.99 -7.74 9.10
C GLY A 3 4.93 -6.79 9.87
N ARG A 4 4.57 -5.50 10.02
CA ARG A 4 5.31 -4.54 10.85
C ARG A 4 5.34 -4.87 12.33
N SER A 5 4.49 -5.79 12.78
CA SER A 5 4.58 -6.38 14.13
C SER A 5 5.83 -7.25 14.33
N VAL A 6 6.52 -7.64 13.25
CA VAL A 6 7.69 -8.53 13.27
C VAL A 6 8.90 -7.91 12.57
N ASP A 7 8.70 -7.25 11.43
CA ASP A 7 9.79 -6.70 10.61
C ASP A 7 9.42 -5.29 10.11
N HIS A 8 10.32 -4.32 10.30
CA HIS A 8 10.10 -2.93 9.87
C HIS A 8 10.71 -2.59 8.51
N SER A 9 11.46 -3.52 7.89
CA SER A 9 12.03 -3.38 6.55
C SER A 9 10.99 -3.68 5.47
N ILE A 10 11.40 -3.69 4.19
CA ILE A 10 10.52 -4.06 3.07
C ILE A 10 9.97 -5.49 3.17
N MET A 11 10.64 -6.37 3.93
CA MET A 11 10.18 -7.74 4.20
C MET A 11 8.83 -7.81 4.89
N HIS A 12 8.34 -6.73 5.51
CA HIS A 12 7.06 -6.70 6.21
C HIS A 12 5.88 -7.13 5.32
N ALA A 13 5.93 -6.88 4.01
CA ALA A 13 4.88 -7.32 3.08
C ALA A 13 4.86 -8.85 2.97
N TYR A 14 6.02 -9.46 2.71
CA TYR A 14 6.17 -10.92 2.68
C TYR A 14 5.80 -11.55 4.02
N VAL A 15 6.38 -11.06 5.13
CA VAL A 15 6.11 -11.55 6.48
C VAL A 15 4.64 -11.43 6.84
N GLY A 16 4.00 -10.30 6.50
CA GLY A 16 2.58 -10.08 6.69
C GLY A 16 1.72 -11.11 5.96
N SER A 17 2.06 -11.43 4.71
CA SER A 17 1.35 -12.48 3.95
C SER A 17 1.46 -13.85 4.63
N LYS A 18 2.63 -14.18 5.20
CA LYS A 18 2.84 -15.42 5.97
C LYS A 18 2.11 -15.45 7.30
N ILE A 19 1.94 -14.30 7.95
CA ILE A 19 1.08 -14.18 9.13
C ILE A 19 -0.37 -14.46 8.75
N ALA A 20 -0.88 -13.84 7.69
CA ALA A 20 -2.26 -14.06 7.22
C ALA A 20 -2.53 -15.54 6.86
N GLU A 21 -1.61 -16.19 6.15
CA GLU A 21 -1.68 -17.63 5.84
C GLU A 21 -1.76 -18.48 7.12
N ARG A 22 -0.92 -18.20 8.13
CA ARG A 22 -0.90 -18.95 9.40
C ARG A 22 -2.17 -18.75 10.24
N LEU A 23 -2.82 -17.59 10.11
CA LEU A 23 -4.10 -17.30 10.76
C LEU A 23 -5.30 -17.96 10.04
N GLY A 24 -5.07 -18.64 8.91
CA GLY A 24 -6.14 -19.25 8.12
C GLY A 24 -7.03 -18.23 7.41
N LEU A 25 -6.53 -17.02 7.16
CA LEU A 25 -7.25 -16.00 6.39
C LEU A 25 -7.37 -16.41 4.91
N PRO A 26 -8.38 -15.90 4.18
CA PRO A 26 -8.51 -16.12 2.75
C PRO A 26 -7.22 -15.77 2.00
N GLY A 27 -6.86 -16.60 1.01
CA GLY A 27 -5.64 -16.42 0.22
C GLY A 27 -5.56 -15.04 -0.45
N GLU A 28 -6.70 -14.50 -0.89
CA GLU A 28 -6.83 -13.16 -1.47
C GLU A 28 -6.34 -12.06 -0.51
N LEU A 29 -6.61 -12.19 0.80
CA LEU A 29 -6.09 -11.23 1.79
C LEU A 29 -4.58 -11.36 1.95
N ALA A 30 -4.03 -12.58 1.90
CA ALA A 30 -2.59 -12.79 1.94
C ALA A 30 -1.89 -12.17 0.71
N GLU A 31 -2.50 -12.26 -0.47
CA GLU A 31 -1.99 -11.62 -1.70
C GLU A 31 -2.06 -10.09 -1.61
N ILE A 32 -3.18 -9.51 -1.15
CA ILE A 32 -3.29 -8.07 -0.88
C ILE A 32 -2.16 -7.60 0.05
N ILE A 33 -1.92 -8.32 1.15
CA ILE A 33 -0.84 -7.97 2.09
C ILE A 33 0.54 -8.12 1.44
N ARG A 34 0.76 -9.12 0.58
CA ARG A 34 2.05 -9.28 -0.10
C ARG A 34 2.33 -8.14 -1.09
N LYS A 35 1.28 -7.65 -1.77
CA LYS A 35 1.38 -6.76 -2.94
C LYS A 35 1.17 -5.27 -2.66
N HIS A 36 0.80 -4.90 -1.43
CA HIS A 36 0.42 -3.50 -1.13
C HIS A 36 1.54 -2.46 -1.25
N THR A 37 2.81 -2.83 -1.03
CA THR A 37 3.89 -1.85 -0.92
C THR A 37 4.23 -1.19 -2.26
N GLY A 38 4.33 0.13 -2.29
CA GLY A 38 4.98 0.88 -3.38
C GLY A 38 4.31 0.77 -4.76
N ALA A 39 3.00 0.47 -4.80
CA ALA A 39 2.26 0.12 -6.03
C ALA A 39 2.72 -1.21 -6.67
N GLY A 40 3.27 -2.09 -5.84
CA GLY A 40 3.83 -3.38 -6.18
C GLY A 40 5.36 -3.38 -6.20
N LEU A 41 5.96 -4.52 -6.48
CA LEU A 41 7.40 -4.67 -6.74
C LEU A 41 7.59 -5.66 -7.89
N ASP A 42 8.34 -5.28 -8.91
CA ASP A 42 8.59 -6.21 -10.03
C ASP A 42 9.80 -7.12 -9.76
N ALA A 43 10.15 -7.98 -10.72
CA ALA A 43 11.20 -8.99 -10.52
C ALA A 43 12.58 -8.40 -10.21
N GLU A 44 12.93 -7.26 -10.82
CA GLU A 44 14.21 -6.59 -10.54
C GLU A 44 14.16 -5.92 -9.15
N ASP A 45 13.03 -5.29 -8.78
CA ASP A 45 12.87 -4.76 -7.43
C ASP A 45 13.01 -5.86 -6.37
N VAL A 46 12.39 -7.02 -6.61
CA VAL A 46 12.44 -8.19 -5.72
C VAL A 46 13.87 -8.68 -5.52
N GLU A 47 14.66 -8.73 -6.60
CA GLU A 47 16.08 -9.11 -6.54
C GLU A 47 16.92 -8.06 -5.79
N GLU A 48 16.80 -6.78 -6.16
CA GLU A 48 17.56 -5.67 -5.54
C GLU A 48 17.27 -5.52 -4.04
N LEU A 49 16.02 -5.76 -3.64
CA LEU A 49 15.55 -5.65 -2.27
C LEU A 49 15.74 -6.94 -1.47
N GLY A 50 16.23 -8.01 -2.09
CA GLY A 50 16.48 -9.31 -1.44
C GLY A 50 15.21 -10.00 -0.94
N LEU A 51 14.06 -9.73 -1.58
CA LEU A 51 12.79 -10.36 -1.24
C LEU A 51 12.78 -11.82 -1.73
N PRO A 52 12.06 -12.73 -1.04
CA PRO A 52 11.79 -14.05 -1.56
C PRO A 52 11.09 -13.96 -2.92
N ALA A 53 11.48 -14.81 -3.87
CA ALA A 53 10.86 -14.86 -5.19
C ALA A 53 9.33 -15.05 -5.08
N GLY A 54 8.58 -14.26 -5.86
CA GLY A 54 7.13 -14.26 -5.84
C GLY A 54 6.56 -13.14 -6.71
N ASP A 55 5.22 -13.12 -6.81
CA ASP A 55 4.48 -12.03 -7.44
C ASP A 55 4.14 -10.97 -6.39
N TYR A 56 4.68 -9.77 -6.56
CA TYR A 56 4.42 -8.60 -5.72
C TYR A 56 3.72 -7.50 -6.50
N MET A 57 3.24 -7.77 -7.71
CA MET A 57 2.50 -6.80 -8.52
C MET A 57 0.99 -6.93 -8.26
N PRO A 58 0.28 -5.82 -7.94
CA PRO A 58 -1.17 -5.84 -7.82
C PRO A 58 -1.82 -6.08 -9.18
N SER A 59 -2.70 -7.09 -9.26
CA SER A 59 -3.37 -7.52 -10.48
C SER A 59 -4.89 -7.42 -10.39
N THR A 60 -5.48 -7.55 -9.19
CA THR A 60 -6.92 -7.33 -8.96
C THR A 60 -7.23 -5.88 -8.59
N LEU A 61 -8.50 -5.48 -8.70
CA LEU A 61 -8.93 -4.14 -8.30
C LEU A 61 -8.73 -3.92 -6.79
N GLU A 62 -9.03 -4.92 -5.97
CA GLU A 62 -8.86 -4.87 -4.52
C GLU A 62 -7.38 -4.71 -4.12
N GLU A 63 -6.48 -5.44 -4.77
CA GLU A 63 -5.03 -5.30 -4.56
C GLU A 63 -4.55 -3.90 -4.94
N LYS A 64 -5.00 -3.37 -6.08
CA LYS A 64 -4.68 -2.02 -6.56
C LYS A 64 -5.18 -0.94 -5.62
N ILE A 65 -6.42 -1.03 -5.15
CA ILE A 65 -7.01 -0.08 -4.21
C ILE A 65 -6.19 -0.02 -2.92
N VAL A 66 -5.84 -1.17 -2.33
CA VAL A 66 -5.07 -1.20 -1.08
C VAL A 66 -3.65 -0.67 -1.29
N ALA A 67 -3.00 -1.04 -2.39
CA ALA A 67 -1.66 -0.54 -2.71
C ALA A 67 -1.64 0.97 -2.94
N HIS A 68 -2.67 1.52 -3.57
CA HIS A 68 -2.81 2.97 -3.75
C HIS A 68 -3.08 3.69 -2.44
N ALA A 69 -4.01 3.17 -1.63
CA ALA A 69 -4.31 3.72 -0.30
C ALA A 69 -3.07 3.74 0.61
N ASP A 70 -2.22 2.70 0.57
CA ASP A 70 -0.93 2.67 1.28
C ASP A 70 -0.02 3.83 0.86
N ASN A 71 0.04 4.14 -0.44
CA ASN A 71 0.82 5.25 -0.97
C ASN A 71 0.20 6.64 -0.69
N MET A 72 -1.05 6.71 -0.23
CA MET A 72 -1.69 7.95 0.23
C MET A 72 -1.62 8.14 1.75
N VAL A 73 -0.85 7.32 2.46
CA VAL A 73 -0.65 7.43 3.90
C VAL A 73 0.85 7.51 4.22
N SER A 74 1.23 8.50 5.01
CA SER A 74 2.58 8.57 5.61
C SER A 74 2.46 8.74 7.11
N ASP A 75 2.91 7.73 7.85
CA ASP A 75 2.80 7.63 9.31
C ASP A 75 1.34 7.75 9.77
N ASN A 76 0.95 8.87 10.37
CA ASN A 76 -0.39 9.13 10.87
C ASN A 76 -1.16 10.17 10.03
N ARG A 77 -0.72 10.40 8.78
CA ARG A 77 -1.24 11.44 7.89
C ARG A 77 -1.73 10.85 6.59
N VAL A 78 -2.83 11.40 6.09
CA VAL A 78 -3.25 11.23 4.70
C VAL A 78 -2.51 12.28 3.85
N VAL A 79 -1.91 11.84 2.75
CA VAL A 79 -1.08 12.66 1.84
C VAL A 79 -1.50 12.43 0.40
N SER A 80 -1.13 13.33 -0.51
CA SER A 80 -1.28 13.12 -1.95
C SER A 80 -0.34 12.03 -2.45
N HIS A 81 -0.67 11.42 -3.60
CA HIS A 81 0.24 10.46 -4.24
C HIS A 81 1.61 11.09 -4.56
N GLU A 82 1.65 12.37 -4.96
CA GLU A 82 2.89 13.12 -5.23
C GLU A 82 3.86 13.09 -4.04
N HIS A 83 3.37 13.07 -2.79
CA HIS A 83 4.23 12.95 -1.62
C HIS A 83 5.06 11.67 -1.67
N SER A 84 4.41 10.54 -1.97
CA SER A 84 5.03 9.22 -2.04
C SER A 84 5.92 9.07 -3.27
N VAL A 85 5.50 9.62 -4.42
CA VAL A 85 6.33 9.71 -5.64
C VAL A 85 7.64 10.45 -5.33
N ASN A 86 7.55 11.66 -4.77
CA ASN A 86 8.71 12.48 -4.44
C ASN A 86 9.64 11.80 -3.41
N LYS A 87 9.05 11.10 -2.44
CA LYS A 87 9.80 10.31 -1.45
C LYS A 87 10.60 9.17 -2.09
N LEU A 88 10.04 8.49 -3.10
CA LEU A 88 10.75 7.44 -3.85
C LEU A 88 11.82 8.02 -4.78
N VAL A 89 11.51 9.10 -5.50
CA VAL A 89 12.47 9.84 -6.34
C VAL A 89 13.69 10.29 -5.53
N PHE A 90 13.48 10.85 -4.34
CA PHE A 90 14.57 11.27 -3.45
C PHE A 90 15.48 10.11 -3.02
N LYS A 91 14.93 8.89 -2.93
CA LYS A 91 15.66 7.65 -2.62
C LYS A 91 16.29 7.00 -3.86
N GLY A 92 16.10 7.54 -5.06
CA GLY A 92 16.54 6.96 -6.32
C GLY A 92 15.68 5.79 -6.82
N ALA A 93 14.51 5.55 -6.22
CA ALA A 93 13.60 4.46 -6.56
C ALA A 93 12.62 4.88 -7.68
N PHE A 94 13.15 5.26 -8.84
CA PHE A 94 12.38 5.86 -9.94
C PHE A 94 11.28 4.93 -10.51
N ARG A 95 11.54 3.62 -10.55
CA ARG A 95 10.57 2.62 -11.05
C ARG A 95 9.35 2.48 -10.14
N GLY A 96 9.57 2.50 -8.83
CA GLY A 96 8.48 2.56 -7.86
C GLY A 96 7.69 3.87 -7.97
N ALA A 97 8.39 4.99 -8.15
CA ALA A 97 7.75 6.30 -8.32
C ALA A 97 6.84 6.34 -9.56
N GLU A 98 7.33 5.85 -10.71
CA GLU A 98 6.53 5.74 -11.94
C GLU A 98 5.31 4.84 -11.77
N ARG A 99 5.43 3.74 -11.03
CA ARG A 99 4.30 2.83 -10.80
C ARG A 99 3.23 3.44 -9.89
N ILE A 100 3.60 4.28 -8.91
CA ILE A 100 2.63 5.03 -8.12
C ILE A 100 1.83 6.00 -9.01
N GLU A 101 2.51 6.73 -9.89
CA GLU A 101 1.87 7.64 -10.86
C GLU A 101 0.86 6.89 -11.75
N ILE A 102 1.29 5.77 -12.34
CA ILE A 102 0.43 4.95 -13.22
C ILE A 102 -0.78 4.40 -12.46
N LEU A 103 -0.56 3.86 -11.26
CA LEU A 103 -1.63 3.30 -10.44
C LEU A 103 -2.63 4.39 -10.00
N HIS A 104 -2.13 5.58 -9.66
CA HIS A 104 -2.97 6.72 -9.32
C HIS A 104 -3.84 7.14 -10.51
N MET A 105 -3.25 7.30 -11.70
CA MET A 105 -4.01 7.63 -12.92
C MET A 105 -5.07 6.58 -13.25
N GLU A 106 -4.72 5.29 -13.18
CA GLU A 106 -5.64 4.19 -13.45
C GLU A 106 -6.86 4.23 -12.52
N LEU A 107 -6.63 4.35 -11.21
CA LEU A 107 -7.72 4.32 -10.24
C LEU A 107 -8.53 5.62 -10.24
N SER A 108 -7.91 6.77 -10.51
CA SER A 108 -8.62 8.05 -10.67
C SER A 108 -9.57 8.01 -11.87
N ASP A 109 -9.18 7.40 -13.00
CA ASP A 109 -10.06 7.21 -14.16
C ASP A 109 -11.25 6.31 -13.83
N LEU A 110 -11.01 5.18 -13.16
CA LEU A 110 -12.07 4.25 -12.72
C LEU A 110 -13.03 4.89 -11.70
N TYR A 111 -12.50 5.73 -10.82
CA TYR A 111 -13.28 6.42 -9.79
C TYR A 111 -14.08 7.61 -10.37
N GLY A 112 -13.60 8.22 -11.46
CA GLY A 112 -14.27 9.32 -12.16
C GLY A 112 -13.88 10.72 -11.66
N GLU A 113 -12.92 10.82 -10.75
CA GLU A 113 -12.29 12.06 -10.30
C GLU A 113 -10.87 11.76 -9.80
N ASP A 114 -10.04 12.79 -9.69
CA ASP A 114 -8.70 12.68 -9.11
C ASP A 114 -8.78 12.21 -7.64
N LEU A 115 -8.12 11.10 -7.32
CA LEU A 115 -8.11 10.52 -5.98
C LEU A 115 -7.38 11.39 -4.94
N ASP A 116 -6.53 12.34 -5.33
CA ASP A 116 -5.96 13.31 -4.40
C ASP A 116 -7.05 14.21 -3.78
N SER A 117 -8.23 14.32 -4.42
CA SER A 117 -9.40 14.98 -3.82
C SER A 117 -9.87 14.32 -2.51
N ILE A 118 -9.46 13.08 -2.23
CA ILE A 118 -9.72 12.41 -0.95
C ILE A 118 -9.01 13.15 0.19
N VAL A 119 -7.79 13.66 -0.05
CA VAL A 119 -7.03 14.43 0.94
C VAL A 119 -7.79 15.69 1.33
N ASP A 120 -8.40 16.38 0.35
CA ASP A 120 -9.22 17.57 0.60
C ASP A 120 -10.50 17.25 1.39
N LYS A 121 -11.11 16.08 1.12
CA LYS A 121 -12.35 15.63 1.76
C LYS A 121 -12.14 15.16 3.20
N LEU A 122 -11.06 14.41 3.46
CA LEU A 122 -10.76 13.81 4.76
C LEU A 122 -9.94 14.73 5.66
N GLY A 123 -9.15 15.63 5.05
CA GLY A 123 -8.08 16.36 5.71
C GLY A 123 -6.86 15.48 5.98
N GLU A 124 -5.73 16.13 6.28
CA GLU A 124 -4.45 15.47 6.55
C GLU A 124 -4.48 14.55 7.78
N TYR A 125 -5.27 14.93 8.80
CA TYR A 125 -5.47 14.15 10.03
C TYR A 125 -6.97 13.87 10.21
N PRO A 126 -7.54 12.90 9.48
CA PRO A 126 -8.96 12.62 9.56
C PRO A 126 -9.31 12.11 10.95
N ARG A 127 -10.37 12.67 11.54
CA ARG A 127 -11.02 12.04 12.69
C ARG A 127 -11.87 10.90 12.18
N LEU A 128 -11.30 9.70 12.16
CA LEU A 128 -12.09 8.49 11.96
C LEU A 128 -13.15 8.46 13.06
N LYS A 129 -14.43 8.39 12.67
CA LYS A 129 -15.46 8.04 13.65
C LYS A 129 -15.05 6.68 14.20
N CYS A 130 -14.89 6.57 15.52
CA CYS A 130 -14.77 5.27 16.14
C CYS A 130 -15.90 4.41 15.56
N VAL A 131 -15.57 3.22 15.06
CA VAL A 131 -16.57 2.17 14.98
C VAL A 131 -17.12 2.09 16.41
N PRO A 132 -18.41 2.30 16.66
CA PRO A 132 -18.94 2.20 18.00
C PRO A 132 -18.52 0.83 18.54
N ASP A 133 -17.71 0.86 19.59
CA ASP A 133 -16.98 -0.27 20.12
C ASP A 133 -17.90 -1.51 20.28
N GLU A 134 -17.41 -2.66 19.83
CA GLU A 134 -17.37 -3.79 20.75
C GLU A 134 -16.56 -3.32 21.97
N GLU A 135 -17.28 -2.81 22.98
CA GLU A 135 -16.89 -2.41 24.35
C GLU A 135 -15.39 -2.11 24.66
N GLU A 136 -15.18 -0.88 25.12
CA GLU A 136 -14.14 -0.39 26.07
C GLU A 136 -12.78 0.12 25.54
N CYS A 137 -12.59 1.46 25.70
CA CYS A 137 -11.30 2.16 25.77
C CYS A 137 -10.65 2.03 27.15
#